data_AF-A0A2P5BX56-F1
#
_entry.id   AF-A0A2P5BX56-F1
#
_cell.length_a   1.000
_cell.length_b   1.000
_cell.length_c   1.000
_cell.angle_alpha   90.00
_cell.angle_beta   90.00
_cell.angle_gamma   90.00
#
_symmetry.space_group_name_H-M   'P 1'
#
loop_
_entity.id
_entity.type
_entity.pdbx_description
1 polymer ?
#
loop_
_entity_poly.entity_id
_entity_poly.type
_entity_poly.pdbx_seq_one_letter_code
_entity_poly.pdbx_strand_id
1 'polypeptide(L)' 'VLKVRTVNSLKLDSNWVGPYEVIKALDNSAYILKELKTEKSLPNTWNDQHLKKYYV' A
#
# COMPACT_ATOMS: atom_id res chain seq x y z
N VAL A 1 -1.03 -37.25 18.34
CA VAL A 1 -1.10 -35.89 18.93
C VAL A 1 -1.33 -34.90 17.80
N LEU A 2 -2.53 -34.32 17.71
CA LEU A 2 -2.88 -33.37 16.65
C LEU A 2 -2.19 -32.03 16.93
N LYS A 3 -1.27 -31.62 16.04
CA LYS A 3 -0.63 -30.31 16.11
C LYS A 3 -1.65 -29.26 15.67
N VAL A 4 -2.23 -28.56 16.64
CA VAL A 4 -3.05 -27.37 16.41
C VAL A 4 -2.19 -26.42 15.58
N ARG A 5 -2.56 -26.19 14.32
CA ARG A 5 -2.02 -25.05 13.57
C ARG A 5 -2.58 -23.84 14.29
N THR A 6 -1.74 -23.13 15.01
CA THR A 6 -2.02 -21.76 15.45
C THR A 6 -2.55 -21.05 14.20
N VAL A 7 -3.84 -20.76 14.18
CA VAL A 7 -4.42 -19.92 13.14
C VAL A 7 -3.75 -18.59 13.35
N ASN A 8 -2.73 -18.31 12.54
CA ASN A 8 -2.08 -17.02 12.49
C ASN A 8 -3.20 -16.00 12.27
N SER A 9 -3.49 -15.22 13.30
CA SER A 9 -4.36 -14.04 13.24
C SER A 9 -3.90 -13.05 12.15
N LEU A 10 -2.66 -13.19 11.67
CA LEU A 10 -2.03 -12.47 10.55
C LEU A 10 -2.62 -12.78 9.15
N LYS A 11 -3.46 -13.80 8.98
CA LYS A 11 -3.90 -14.23 7.64
C LYS A 11 -4.99 -13.33 7.01
N LEU A 12 -5.53 -12.38 7.77
CA LEU A 12 -6.59 -11.47 7.34
C LEU A 12 -6.21 -9.98 7.44
N ASP A 13 -4.98 -9.67 7.85
CA ASP A 13 -4.53 -8.28 7.87
C ASP A 13 -4.32 -7.77 6.44
N SER A 14 -4.67 -6.51 6.21
CA SER A 14 -4.44 -5.87 4.93
C SER A 14 -2.94 -5.72 4.67
N ASN A 15 -2.44 -6.28 3.57
CA ASN A 15 -1.05 -6.10 3.09
C ASN A 15 -0.77 -4.67 2.55
N TRP A 16 -1.65 -3.72 2.85
CA TRP A 16 -1.57 -2.34 2.38
C TRP A 16 -0.70 -1.55 3.36
N VAL A 17 0.37 -0.95 2.85
CA VAL A 17 1.29 -0.13 3.67
C VAL A 17 0.93 1.34 3.50
N GLY A 18 0.91 2.07 4.61
CA GLY A 18 0.85 3.53 4.65
C GLY A 18 -0.47 4.15 4.19
N PRO A 19 -0.67 5.43 4.50
CA PRO A 19 -1.27 6.37 3.57
C PRO A 19 -0.16 7.04 2.74
N TYR A 20 -0.37 7.05 1.42
CA TYR A 20 0.49 7.77 0.48
C TYR A 20 -0.28 8.91 -0.18
N GLU A 21 0.43 9.98 -0.51
CA GLU A 21 -0.11 11.10 -1.26
C GLU A 21 0.40 11.03 -2.71
N VAL A 22 -0.51 11.25 -3.66
CA VAL A 22 -0.17 11.36 -5.08
C VAL A 22 0.49 12.72 -5.32
N ILE A 23 1.75 12.72 -5.74
CA ILE A 23 2.49 13.97 -6.02
C ILE A 23 2.58 14.27 -7.52
N LYS A 24 2.42 13.27 -8.38
CA LYS A 24 2.38 13.46 -9.83
C LYS A 24 1.56 12.35 -10.47
N ALA A 25 0.67 12.73 -11.38
CA ALA A 25 0.04 11.80 -12.33
C ALA A 25 0.92 11.70 -13.59
N LEU A 26 1.09 10.46 -14.07
CA LEU A 26 1.75 10.12 -15.32
C LEU A 26 0.71 9.52 -16.27
N ASP A 27 1.10 9.33 -17.52
CA ASP A 27 0.28 8.61 -18.49
C ASP A 27 0.07 7.15 -18.06
N ASN A 28 -0.93 6.50 -18.66
CA ASN A 28 -1.24 5.08 -18.44
C ASN A 28 -1.54 4.73 -16.96
N SER A 29 -2.26 5.63 -16.28
CA SER A 29 -2.68 5.46 -14.89
C SER A 29 -1.55 5.20 -13.89
N ALA A 30 -0.36 5.74 -14.16
CA ALA A 30 0.77 5.66 -13.25
C ALA A 30 0.90 6.94 -12.41
N TYR A 31 1.41 6.79 -11.19
CA TYR A 31 1.52 7.87 -10.22
C TYR A 31 2.88 7.81 -9.53
N ILE A 32 3.42 8.99 -9.23
CA ILE A 32 4.50 9.13 -8.25
C ILE A 32 3.84 9.45 -6.92
N LEU A 33 4.23 8.72 -5.89
CA LEU A 33 3.67 8.83 -4.56
C LEU A 33 4.75 9.33 -3.58
N LYS A 34 4.32 10.01 -2.52
CA LYS A 34 5.16 10.24 -1.32
C LYS A 34 4.48 9.67 -0.09
N GLU A 35 5.28 9.26 0.88
CA GLU A 35 4.76 8.85 2.18
C GLU A 35 4.26 10.07 2.95
N LEU A 36 3.03 10.00 3.47
CA LEU A 36 2.40 11.15 4.13
C LEU A 36 3.15 11.62 5.38
N LYS A 37 3.76 10.69 6.12
CA LYS A 37 4.45 10.99 7.39
C LYS A 37 5.85 11.56 7.20
N THR A 38 6.60 11.06 6.23
CA THR A 38 8.00 11.43 6.02
C THR A 38 8.19 12.40 4.87
N GLU A 39 7.14 12.64 4.07
CA GLU A 39 7.12 13.38 2.80
C GLU A 39 8.13 12.86 1.77
N LYS A 40 8.71 11.68 2.01
CA LYS A 40 9.67 11.07 1.09
C LYS A 40 8.94 10.49 -0.10
N SER A 41 9.41 10.85 -1.29
CA SER A 41 8.93 10.27 -2.54
C SER A 41 9.32 8.80 -2.64
N LEU A 42 8.40 7.97 -3.12
CA LEU A 42 8.71 6.59 -3.47
C LEU A 42 9.61 6.57 -4.71
N PRO A 43 10.62 5.70 -4.76
CA PRO A 43 11.55 5.63 -5.87
C PRO A 43 10.90 5.10 -7.16
N ASN A 44 9.82 4.32 -7.03
CA ASN A 44 9.10 3.71 -8.14
C ASN A 44 7.78 4.42 -8.43
N THR A 45 7.37 4.37 -9.68
CA THR A 45 6.02 4.72 -10.12
C THR A 45 5.05 3.59 -9.81
N TRP A 46 3.82 3.95 -9.45
CA TRP A 46 2.76 3.02 -9.06
C TRP A 46 1.54 3.18 -9.94
N ASN A 47 1.06 2.08 -10.50
CA ASN A 47 -0.16 2.07 -11.30
C ASN A 47 -1.41 2.01 -10.38
N ASP A 48 -2.54 2.60 -10.82
CA ASP A 48 -3.82 2.61 -10.09
C ASP A 48 -4.29 1.23 -9.63
N GLN A 49 -4.02 0.17 -10.40
CA GLN A 49 -4.37 -1.21 -10.05
C GLN A 49 -3.71 -1.68 -8.74
N HIS A 50 -2.60 -1.06 -8.35
CA HIS A 50 -1.87 -1.36 -7.12
C HIS A 50 -2.14 -0.34 -6.01
N LEU A 51 -3.17 0.49 -6.14
CA LEU A 51 -3.51 1.53 -5.15
C LEU A 51 -4.94 1.35 -4.66
N LYS A 52 -5.18 1.81 -3.42
CA LYS A 52 -6.52 1.94 -2.85
C LYS A 52 -6.74 3.37 -2.39
N LYS A 53 -7.97 3.85 -2.58
CA LYS A 53 -8.38 5.15 -2.02
C LYS A 53 -8.33 5.06 -0.50
N TYR A 54 -7.56 5.98 0.08
CA TYR A 54 -7.51 6.18 1.51
C TYR A 54 -8.58 7.22 1.89
N TYR A 55 -9.52 6.83 2.75
CA TYR A 55 -10.53 7.72 3.30
C TYR A 55 -10.15 8.04 4.75
N VAL A 56 -10.14 9.33 5.10
CA VAL A 56 -9.87 9.85 6.45
C VAL A 56 -11.19 10.00 7.19
#